data_AF-A0AAV2IPF3-F1
#
_entry.id   AF-A0AAV2IPF3-F1
#
_cell.length_a   1.000
_cell.length_b   1.000
_cell.length_c   1.000
_cell.angle_alpha   90.00
_cell.angle_beta   90.00
_cell.angle_gamma   90.00
#
_symmetry.space_group_name_H-M   'P 1'
#
loop_
_entity.id
_entity.type
_entity.pdbx_description
1 polymer ?
#
loop_
_entity_poly.entity_id
_entity_poly.type
_entity_poly.pdbx_seq_one_letter_code
_entity_poly.pdbx_strand_id
1 'polypeptide(L)'
;MPFELPVPSDLPSSFEGHHGYVRYWLECILDVVGHVEQITKKAFTVISKYNLNTDPVADKEIKKKQEVSVCCGCGSPGFYEIRYYVSRRGYVPGEKMVIDIRVRNHTNSDLHLILRFKMSTNYHAKGKTIKIDKRLHEGEKPIPSADTCKWNPEIPIPPLPPTGLGGSRVID
;
A
#
# COMPACT_ATOMS: atom_id res chain seq x y z
N MET A 1 -15.02 -36.37 -17.20
CA MET A 1 -16.27 -35.83 -16.62
C MET A 1 -15.93 -34.46 -16.04
N PRO A 2 -16.63 -33.38 -16.41
CA PRO A 2 -16.42 -32.08 -15.78
C PRO A 2 -16.96 -32.11 -14.34
N PHE A 3 -16.27 -31.43 -13.43
CA PHE A 3 -16.72 -31.22 -12.06
C PHE A 3 -16.70 -29.72 -11.76
N GLU A 4 -17.58 -29.29 -10.85
CA GLU A 4 -17.63 -27.92 -10.36
C GLU A 4 -17.42 -27.94 -8.86
N LEU A 5 -16.57 -27.04 -8.37
CA LEU A 5 -16.33 -26.84 -6.94
C LEU A 5 -16.71 -25.40 -6.62
N PRO A 6 -17.76 -25.17 -5.81
CA PRO A 6 -18.08 -23.83 -5.37
C PRO A 6 -16.95 -23.30 -4.48
N VAL A 7 -16.39 -22.16 -4.84
CA VAL A 7 -15.35 -21.48 -4.07
C VAL A 7 -16.03 -20.52 -3.09
N PRO A 8 -15.71 -20.55 -1.78
CA PRO A 8 -16.27 -19.60 -0.83
C PRO A 8 -16.01 -18.14 -1.26
N SER A 9 -17.01 -17.28 -1.10
CA SER A 9 -16.91 -15.87 -1.53
C SER A 9 -16.06 -15.00 -0.59
N ASP A 10 -15.76 -15.51 0.60
CA ASP A 10 -15.04 -14.86 1.70
C ASP A 10 -13.56 -15.25 1.75
N LEU A 11 -13.04 -15.90 0.71
CA LEU A 11 -11.62 -16.23 0.64
C LEU A 11 -10.76 -14.95 0.58
N PRO A 12 -9.66 -14.90 1.36
CA PRO A 12 -8.71 -13.81 1.23
C PRO A 12 -8.05 -13.82 -0.15
N SER A 13 -7.57 -12.64 -0.56
CA SER A 13 -6.76 -12.53 -1.77
C SER A 13 -5.48 -13.36 -1.64
N SER A 14 -5.06 -14.01 -2.73
CA SER A 14 -3.75 -14.63 -2.82
C SER A 14 -2.66 -13.59 -2.60
N PHE A 15 -1.63 -13.97 -1.87
CA PHE A 15 -0.56 -13.07 -1.44
C PHE A 15 0.76 -13.80 -1.37
N GLU A 16 1.84 -13.12 -1.73
CA GLU A 16 3.21 -13.61 -1.60
C GLU A 16 4.04 -12.53 -0.91
N GLY A 17 4.60 -12.87 0.25
CA GLY A 17 5.40 -11.96 1.05
C GLY A 17 6.59 -12.66 1.70
N HIS A 18 7.43 -11.85 2.35
CA HIS A 18 8.68 -12.34 2.93
C HIS A 18 8.46 -13.26 4.13
N HIS A 19 7.40 -13.05 4.90
CA HIS A 19 7.09 -13.80 6.12
C HIS A 19 5.85 -14.68 6.01
N GLY A 20 5.28 -14.83 4.81
CA GLY A 20 4.10 -15.67 4.60
C GLY A 20 3.47 -15.50 3.23
N TYR A 21 2.56 -16.41 2.89
CA TYR A 21 1.82 -16.40 1.64
C TYR A 21 0.39 -16.92 1.86
N VAL A 22 -0.49 -16.57 0.93
CA VAL A 22 -1.83 -17.14 0.77
C VAL A 22 -1.89 -17.73 -0.64
N ARG A 23 -1.85 -19.07 -0.71
CA ARG A 23 -1.86 -19.84 -1.98
C ARG A 23 -3.04 -20.78 -2.01
N TYR A 24 -3.66 -20.90 -3.17
CA TYR A 24 -4.74 -21.85 -3.40
C TYR A 24 -4.35 -22.84 -4.50
N TRP A 25 -4.73 -24.10 -4.30
CA TRP A 25 -4.58 -25.14 -5.30
C TRP A 25 -5.77 -26.10 -5.23
N LEU A 26 -6.10 -26.68 -6.38
CA LEU A 26 -6.96 -27.85 -6.47
C LEU A 26 -6.06 -29.09 -6.39
N GLU A 27 -6.47 -30.07 -5.60
CA GLU A 27 -5.79 -31.36 -5.46
C GLU A 27 -6.71 -32.45 -6.00
N CYS A 28 -6.18 -33.26 -6.92
CA CYS A 28 -6.85 -34.43 -7.47
C CYS A 28 -6.09 -35.66 -7.00
N ILE A 29 -6.80 -36.57 -6.35
CA ILE A 29 -6.25 -37.81 -5.82
C ILE A 29 -6.89 -38.95 -6.58
N LEU A 30 -6.07 -39.76 -7.26
CA LEU A 30 -6.48 -40.99 -7.90
C LEU A 30 -6.07 -42.16 -7.01
N ASP A 31 -7.06 -42.77 -6.38
CA ASP A 31 -6.91 -43.97 -5.57
C ASP A 31 -7.19 -45.22 -6.43
N VAL A 32 -6.20 -46.12 -6.52
CA VAL A 32 -6.28 -47.38 -7.28
C VAL A 32 -5.85 -48.50 -6.35
N VAL A 33 -6.72 -49.48 -6.15
CA VAL A 33 -6.47 -50.63 -5.26
C VAL A 33 -5.16 -51.34 -5.64
N GLY A 34 -4.27 -51.49 -4.67
CA GLY A 34 -2.96 -52.13 -4.86
C GLY A 34 -1.86 -51.21 -5.40
N HIS A 35 -2.14 -49.92 -5.60
CA HIS A 35 -1.17 -48.92 -6.03
C HIS A 35 -1.08 -47.76 -5.04
N VAL A 36 0.02 -47.01 -5.13
CA VAL A 36 0.20 -45.77 -4.36
C VAL A 36 -0.67 -44.68 -4.98
N GLU A 37 -1.39 -43.94 -4.14
CA GLU A 37 -2.21 -42.79 -4.54
C GLU A 37 -1.43 -41.84 -5.45
N GLN A 38 -2.04 -41.48 -6.58
CA GLN A 38 -1.48 -40.50 -7.49
C GLN A 38 -2.10 -39.14 -7.21
N ILE A 39 -1.29 -38.18 -6.80
CA ILE A 39 -1.74 -36.83 -6.42
C ILE A 39 -1.29 -35.83 -7.47
N THR A 40 -2.23 -35.07 -8.04
CA THR A 40 -1.95 -33.95 -8.95
C THR A 40 -2.50 -32.66 -8.37
N LYS A 41 -1.72 -31.58 -8.42
CA LYS A 41 -2.13 -30.26 -7.92
C LYS A 41 -2.13 -29.22 -9.03
N LYS A 42 -3.12 -28.32 -9.01
CA LYS A 42 -3.20 -27.17 -9.91
C LYS A 42 -3.44 -25.89 -9.11
N ALA A 43 -2.46 -25.00 -9.11
CA ALA A 43 -2.56 -23.71 -8.42
C ALA A 43 -3.52 -22.76 -9.16
N PHE A 44 -4.16 -21.87 -8.40
CA PHE A 44 -4.97 -20.77 -8.93
C PHE A 44 -4.88 -19.54 -8.02
N THR A 45 -5.20 -18.37 -8.57
CA THR A 45 -5.14 -17.09 -7.87
C THR A 45 -6.54 -16.64 -7.48
N VAL A 46 -6.72 -16.25 -6.22
CA VAL A 46 -7.94 -15.62 -5.71
C VAL A 46 -7.68 -14.14 -5.56
N ILE A 47 -8.59 -13.31 -6.06
CA ILE A 47 -8.60 -11.87 -5.79
C ILE A 47 -9.93 -11.58 -5.10
N SER A 48 -9.87 -11.31 -3.80
CA SER A 48 -11.02 -10.91 -3.02
C SER A 48 -11.57 -9.60 -3.58
N LYS A 49 -12.89 -9.50 -3.71
CA LYS A 49 -13.53 -8.29 -4.24
C LYS A 49 -13.61 -7.26 -3.11
N TYR A 50 -12.84 -6.19 -3.21
CA TYR A 50 -12.99 -5.02 -2.33
C TYR A 50 -13.72 -3.91 -3.07
N ASN A 51 -14.93 -3.57 -2.62
CA ASN A 51 -15.73 -2.53 -3.25
C ASN A 51 -15.48 -1.18 -2.56
N LEU A 52 -14.69 -0.32 -3.19
CA LEU A 52 -14.41 1.04 -2.69
C LEU A 52 -15.69 1.87 -2.47
N ASN A 53 -16.76 1.62 -3.23
CA ASN A 53 -18.02 2.34 -3.09
C ASN A 53 -18.73 2.06 -1.76
N THR A 54 -18.36 0.97 -1.08
CA THR A 54 -18.89 0.63 0.25
C THR A 54 -18.03 1.15 1.40
N ASP A 55 -16.83 1.66 1.10
CA ASP A 55 -15.94 2.23 2.10
C ASP A 55 -16.25 3.74 2.29
N PRO A 56 -16.79 4.15 3.45
CA PRO A 56 -17.16 5.53 3.72
C PRO A 56 -15.96 6.48 3.79
N VAL A 57 -14.72 5.98 3.86
CA VAL A 57 -13.52 6.81 3.83
C VAL A 57 -12.83 6.85 2.47
N ALA A 58 -13.20 5.98 1.52
CA ALA A 58 -12.54 5.90 0.22
C ALA A 58 -12.59 7.22 -0.55
N ASP A 59 -13.74 7.91 -0.55
CA ASP A 59 -13.92 9.19 -1.25
C ASP A 59 -13.52 10.42 -0.41
N LYS A 60 -13.06 10.21 0.83
CA LYS A 60 -12.66 11.34 1.68
C LYS A 60 -11.33 11.90 1.26
N GLU A 61 -11.24 13.21 1.18
CA GLU A 61 -9.97 13.89 0.96
C GLU A 61 -8.97 13.68 2.11
N ILE A 62 -7.69 13.81 1.78
CA ILE A 62 -6.60 13.95 2.74
C ILE A 62 -6.10 15.38 2.64
N LYS A 63 -6.18 16.13 3.74
CA LYS A 63 -5.55 17.44 3.90
C LYS A 63 -4.68 17.39 5.16
N LYS A 64 -3.39 17.67 5.01
CA LYS A 64 -2.50 17.87 6.17
C LYS A 64 -1.68 19.14 6.00
N LYS A 65 -1.43 19.77 7.13
CA LYS A 65 -0.51 20.90 7.30
C LYS A 65 0.43 20.55 8.45
N GLN A 66 1.73 20.74 8.24
CA GLN A 66 2.74 20.62 9.27
C GLN A 66 3.66 21.83 9.20
N GLU A 67 3.97 22.38 10.35
CA GLU A 67 4.93 23.48 10.50
C GLU A 67 6.01 23.01 11.47
N VAL A 68 7.28 23.25 11.14
CA VAL A 68 8.42 22.82 11.92
C VAL A 68 9.39 23.98 12.07
N SER A 69 9.63 24.37 13.32
CA SER A 69 10.62 25.40 13.66
C SER A 69 12.02 24.78 13.76
N VAL A 70 13.01 25.48 13.23
CA VAL A 70 14.41 25.09 13.22
C VAL A 70 15.24 26.21 13.85
N CYS A 71 15.98 25.90 14.92
CA CYS A 71 16.88 26.85 15.57
C CYS A 71 18.32 26.32 15.49
N CYS A 72 19.21 27.09 14.85
CA CYS A 72 20.58 26.66 14.58
C CYS A 72 21.57 27.12 15.67
N GLY A 73 21.13 27.76 16.76
CA GLY A 73 22.00 28.26 17.84
C GLY A 73 22.88 29.47 17.48
N CYS A 74 23.05 29.79 16.20
CA CYS A 74 23.91 30.89 15.71
C CYS A 74 23.18 31.91 14.81
N GLY A 75 21.84 31.90 14.76
CA GLY A 75 21.04 32.83 13.94
C GLY A 75 19.59 32.93 14.36
N SER A 76 18.80 33.75 13.65
CA SER A 76 17.35 33.87 13.86
C SER A 76 16.66 32.52 13.63
N PRO A 77 15.71 32.12 14.49
CA PRO A 77 14.95 30.89 14.28
C PRO A 77 14.20 30.95 12.95
N GLY A 78 14.38 29.93 12.12
CA GLY A 78 13.63 29.74 10.89
C GLY A 78 12.54 28.70 11.09
N PHE A 79 11.66 28.56 10.10
CA PHE A 79 10.70 27.45 10.09
C PHE A 79 10.39 27.03 8.66
N TYR A 80 9.82 25.86 8.49
CA TYR A 80 9.23 25.48 7.21
C TYR A 80 7.83 24.91 7.42
N GLU A 81 6.99 25.12 6.41
CA GLU A 81 5.60 24.69 6.41
C GLU A 81 5.37 23.78 5.21
N ILE A 82 4.81 22.59 5.43
CA ILE A 82 4.42 21.64 4.39
C ILE A 82 2.91 21.45 4.46
N ARG A 83 2.23 21.66 3.34
CA ARG A 83 0.82 21.32 3.14
C ARG A 83 0.73 20.29 2.03
N TYR A 84 -0.07 19.26 2.23
CA TYR A 84 -0.41 18.36 1.13
C TYR A 84 -1.89 18.03 1.09
N TYR A 85 -2.36 17.81 -0.13
CA TYR A 85 -3.73 17.47 -0.46
C TYR A 85 -3.78 16.28 -1.41
N VAL A 86 -4.68 15.34 -1.12
CA VAL A 86 -5.06 14.24 -2.02
C VAL A 86 -6.58 14.22 -2.07
N SER A 87 -7.15 14.11 -3.26
CA SER A 87 -8.60 14.23 -3.46
C SER A 87 -9.40 13.11 -2.80
N ARG A 88 -8.84 11.90 -2.74
CA ARG A 88 -9.49 10.71 -2.17
C ARG A 88 -8.48 9.73 -1.58
N ARG A 89 -8.95 8.69 -0.88
CA ARG A 89 -8.11 7.64 -0.25
C ARG A 89 -8.13 6.33 -1.02
N GLY A 90 -9.26 6.01 -1.64
CA GLY A 90 -9.46 4.79 -2.42
C GLY A 90 -9.01 4.99 -3.85
N TYR A 91 -8.19 4.06 -4.34
CA TYR A 91 -7.78 4.00 -5.74
C TYR A 91 -7.79 2.55 -6.21
N VAL A 92 -8.07 2.33 -7.50
CA VAL A 92 -7.95 1.00 -8.11
C VAL A 92 -6.67 0.88 -8.93
N PRO A 93 -6.14 -0.33 -9.13
CA PRO A 93 -5.02 -0.56 -10.05
C PRO A 93 -5.23 0.08 -11.43
N GLY A 94 -4.19 0.75 -11.94
CA GLY A 94 -4.22 1.45 -13.22
C GLY A 94 -4.64 2.92 -13.15
N GLU A 95 -5.25 3.36 -12.04
CA GLU A 95 -5.50 4.79 -11.81
C GLU A 95 -4.21 5.56 -11.51
N LYS A 96 -4.30 6.90 -11.55
CA LYS A 96 -3.25 7.81 -11.12
C LYS A 96 -3.69 8.60 -9.90
N MET A 97 -2.88 8.60 -8.86
CA MET A 97 -3.04 9.46 -7.69
C MET A 97 -2.25 10.75 -7.91
N VAL A 98 -2.94 11.89 -7.89
CA VAL A 98 -2.30 13.21 -7.94
C VAL A 98 -2.25 13.80 -6.53
N ILE A 99 -1.08 14.26 -6.11
CA ILE A 99 -0.87 14.87 -4.79
C ILE A 99 -0.55 16.34 -4.99
N ASP A 100 -1.27 17.28 -4.36
CA ASP A 100 -0.89 18.70 -4.34
C ASP A 100 -0.07 18.99 -3.10
N ILE A 101 1.25 19.17 -3.27
CA ILE A 101 2.19 19.47 -2.20
C ILE A 101 2.64 20.92 -2.33
N ARG A 102 2.54 21.68 -1.23
CA ARG A 102 3.01 23.05 -1.13
C ARG A 102 3.93 23.18 0.05
N VAL A 103 5.10 23.76 -0.17
CA VAL A 103 6.10 23.97 0.87
C VAL A 103 6.47 25.45 0.91
N ARG A 104 6.63 25.97 2.12
CA ARG A 104 7.22 27.29 2.38
C ARG A 104 8.45 27.09 3.23
N ASN A 105 9.60 27.47 2.71
CA ASN A 105 10.86 27.40 3.41
C ASN A 105 11.21 28.80 3.94
N HIS A 106 10.98 29.04 5.23
CA HIS A 106 11.42 30.26 5.92
C HIS A 106 12.70 30.01 6.74
N THR A 107 13.53 29.07 6.28
CA THR A 107 14.85 28.82 6.86
C THR A 107 15.94 29.41 5.96
N ASN A 108 17.14 29.56 6.53
CA ASN A 108 18.33 30.02 5.81
C ASN A 108 19.08 28.86 5.12
N SER A 109 18.43 27.71 4.94
CA SER A 109 19.03 26.51 4.35
C SER A 109 18.10 25.88 3.33
N ASP A 110 18.68 25.21 2.35
CA ASP A 110 17.91 24.47 1.35
C ASP A 110 17.27 23.23 2.00
N LEU A 111 16.04 22.91 1.59
CA LEU A 111 15.33 21.71 2.01
C LEU A 111 15.28 20.70 0.88
N HIS A 112 15.32 19.41 1.25
CA HIS A 112 15.10 18.30 0.33
C HIS A 112 13.78 17.61 0.67
N LEU A 113 12.75 17.84 -0.13
CA LEU A 113 11.47 17.17 0.02
C LEU A 113 11.53 15.79 -0.64
N ILE A 114 11.17 14.74 0.10
CA ILE A 114 11.11 13.37 -0.40
C ILE A 114 9.68 12.85 -0.24
N LEU A 115 9.09 12.40 -1.34
CA LEU A 115 7.81 11.70 -1.38
C LEU A 115 8.05 10.21 -1.56
N ARG A 116 7.40 9.38 -0.74
CA ARG A 116 7.47 7.92 -0.84
C ARG A 116 6.09 7.33 -0.83
N PHE A 117 5.75 6.59 -1.88
CA PHE A 117 4.59 5.70 -1.89
C PHE A 117 5.06 4.30 -1.54
N LYS A 118 4.42 3.68 -0.54
CA LYS A 118 4.82 2.38 -0.01
C LYS A 118 3.59 1.51 0.19
N MET A 119 3.76 0.21 -0.05
CA MET A 119 2.87 -0.83 0.45
C MET A 119 3.39 -1.28 1.80
N SER A 120 2.60 -1.12 2.85
CA SER A 120 2.86 -1.71 4.15
C SER A 120 2.09 -3.03 4.24
N THR A 121 2.79 -4.10 4.62
CA THR A 121 2.17 -5.40 4.95
C THR A 121 2.46 -5.70 6.40
N ASN A 122 1.43 -5.99 7.20
CA ASN A 122 1.63 -6.47 8.57
C ASN A 122 1.37 -7.96 8.66
N TYR A 123 2.24 -8.66 9.41
CA TYR A 123 2.15 -10.09 9.69
C TYR A 123 1.85 -10.26 11.16
N HIS A 124 0.77 -10.96 11.50
CA HIS A 124 0.31 -11.18 12.86
C HIS A 124 0.49 -12.65 13.24
N ALA A 125 1.31 -12.92 14.26
CA ALA A 125 1.50 -14.27 14.78
C ALA A 125 1.81 -14.24 16.28
N LYS A 126 1.14 -15.10 17.07
CA LYS A 126 1.39 -15.28 18.50
C LYS A 126 1.44 -13.95 19.30
N GLY A 127 0.54 -13.01 18.99
CA GLY A 127 0.48 -11.69 19.64
C GLY A 127 1.57 -10.71 19.23
N LYS A 128 2.43 -11.06 18.27
CA LYS A 128 3.44 -10.16 17.68
C LYS A 128 2.98 -9.72 16.29
N THR A 129 3.29 -8.47 15.96
CA THR A 129 3.06 -7.90 14.64
C THR A 129 4.39 -7.49 14.03
N ILE A 130 4.70 -8.00 12.84
CA ILE A 130 5.87 -7.59 12.06
C ILE A 130 5.36 -6.77 10.89
N LYS A 131 5.88 -5.55 10.72
CA LYS A 131 5.53 -4.67 9.60
C LYS A 131 6.66 -4.66 8.57
N ILE A 132 6.32 -4.89 7.30
CA ILE A 132 7.22 -4.75 6.16
C ILE A 132 6.71 -3.65 5.25
N ASP A 133 7.59 -2.73 4.89
CA ASP A 133 7.32 -1.68 3.92
C ASP A 133 8.04 -1.96 2.60
N LYS A 134 7.28 -2.17 1.53
CA LYS A 134 7.79 -2.19 0.15
C LYS A 134 7.63 -0.80 -0.46
N ARG A 135 8.73 -0.19 -0.89
CA ARG A 135 8.70 1.09 -1.63
C ARG A 135 8.21 0.84 -3.06
N LEU A 136 7.21 1.60 -3.48
CA LEU A 136 6.59 1.50 -4.80
C LEU A 136 6.93 2.68 -5.70
N HIS A 137 7.04 3.88 -5.11
CA HIS A 137 7.44 5.08 -5.82
C HIS A 137 8.23 6.00 -4.88
N GLU A 138 9.18 6.73 -5.44
CA GLU A 138 9.97 7.74 -4.75
C GLU A 138 10.16 8.94 -5.67
N GLY A 139 9.95 10.13 -5.14
CA GLY A 139 10.19 11.39 -5.84
C GLY A 139 10.85 12.38 -4.90
N GLU A 140 11.63 13.28 -5.47
CA GLU A 140 12.41 14.24 -4.70
C GLU A 140 12.30 15.63 -5.32
N LYS A 141 12.32 16.66 -4.48
CA LYS A 141 12.28 18.05 -4.90
C LYS A 141 13.14 18.91 -3.97
N PRO A 142 14.23 19.53 -4.46
CA PRO A 142 14.96 20.53 -3.70
C PRO A 142 14.15 21.82 -3.61
N ILE A 143 14.26 22.51 -2.48
CA ILE A 143 13.55 23.75 -2.18
C ILE A 143 14.58 24.73 -1.61
N PRO A 144 14.97 25.77 -2.37
CA PRO A 144 15.94 26.74 -1.91
C PRO A 144 15.55 27.43 -0.60
N SER A 145 16.54 27.95 0.12
CA SER A 145 16.33 28.82 1.28
C SER A 145 15.42 29.99 0.93
N ALA A 146 14.57 30.40 1.89
CA ALA A 146 13.61 31.49 1.75
C ALA A 146 12.61 31.38 0.57
N ASP A 147 12.42 30.17 -0.01
CA ASP A 147 11.58 29.97 -1.20
C ASP A 147 10.27 29.22 -0.90
N THR A 148 9.36 29.21 -1.87
CA THR A 148 8.12 28.43 -1.85
C THR A 148 8.06 27.48 -3.04
N CYS A 149 7.63 26.25 -2.81
CA CYS A 149 7.53 25.23 -3.84
C CYS A 149 6.10 24.69 -3.93
N LYS A 150 5.60 24.56 -5.15
CA LYS A 150 4.41 23.77 -5.48
C LYS A 150 4.85 22.55 -6.29
N TRP A 151 4.43 21.37 -5.87
CA TRP A 151 4.76 20.11 -6.54
C TRP A 151 3.52 19.22 -6.66
N ASN A 152 3.26 18.74 -7.87
CA ASN A 152 2.08 17.93 -8.21
C ASN A 152 2.48 16.58 -8.82
N PRO A 153 3.09 15.66 -8.05
CA PRO A 153 3.46 14.35 -8.58
C PRO A 153 2.21 13.51 -8.90
N GLU A 154 2.27 12.80 -10.03
CA GLU A 154 1.32 11.77 -10.41
C GLU A 154 1.92 10.39 -10.12
N ILE A 155 1.25 9.58 -9.31
CA ILE A 155 1.68 8.24 -8.94
C ILE A 155 0.74 7.22 -9.59
N PRO A 156 1.20 6.40 -10.55
CA PRO A 156 0.40 5.31 -11.08
C PRO A 156 0.22 4.23 -10.02
N ILE A 157 -1.01 3.77 -9.83
CA ILE A 157 -1.34 2.72 -8.87
C ILE A 157 -1.03 1.36 -9.51
N PRO A 158 -0.03 0.62 -9.00
CA PRO A 158 0.35 -0.64 -9.59
C PRO A 158 -0.72 -1.72 -9.32
N PRO A 159 -0.70 -2.83 -10.09
CA PRO A 159 -1.51 -4.00 -9.77
C PRO A 159 -1.04 -4.61 -8.45
N LEU A 160 -1.79 -4.31 -7.38
CA LEU A 160 -1.58 -4.84 -6.04
C LEU A 160 -2.85 -5.57 -5.59
N PRO A 161 -2.72 -6.59 -4.72
CA PRO A 161 -3.89 -7.15 -4.07
C PRO A 161 -4.62 -6.05 -3.28
N PRO A 162 -5.96 -6.13 -3.16
CA PRO A 162 -6.73 -5.17 -2.37
C PRO A 162 -6.26 -5.09 -0.92
N THR A 163 -6.35 -3.90 -0.33
CA THR A 163 -6.01 -3.65 1.08
C THR A 163 -6.81 -4.56 2.02
N GLY A 164 -6.15 -5.08 3.04
CA GLY A 164 -6.75 -5.97 4.06
C GLY A 164 -6.99 -7.41 3.59
N LEU A 165 -6.57 -7.77 2.37
CA LEU A 165 -6.64 -9.13 1.81
C LEU A 165 -8.02 -9.80 1.98
N GLY A 166 -9.12 -9.07 2.08
CA GLY A 166 -10.45 -9.65 2.33
C GLY A 166 -10.71 -10.12 3.77
N GLY A 167 -10.06 -9.52 4.78
CA GLY A 167 -10.32 -9.83 6.20
C GLY A 167 -9.41 -10.91 6.80
N SER A 168 -8.28 -11.21 6.15
CA SER A 168 -7.23 -12.04 6.73
C SER A 168 -6.74 -11.44 8.05
N ARG A 169 -6.71 -12.26 9.12
CA ARG A 169 -6.23 -11.84 10.46
C ARG A 169 -4.74 -12.05 10.66
N VAL A 170 -4.07 -12.66 9.70
CA VAL A 170 -2.66 -13.07 9.78
C VAL A 170 -1.77 -12.17 8.92
N ILE A 171 -2.30 -11.68 7.80
CA ILE A 171 -1.61 -10.78 6.86
C ILE A 171 -2.60 -9.69 6.44
N ASP A 172 -2.24 -8.42 6.59
CA ASP A 172 -3.02 -7.25 6.13
C ASP A 172 -2.17 -6.13 5.49
#